data_AF-A0A164MDT0-F1
#
_entry.id   AF-A0A164MDT0-F1
#
_cell.length_a   1.000
_cell.length_b   1.000
_cell.length_c   1.000
_cell.angle_alpha   90.00
_cell.angle_beta   90.00
_cell.angle_gamma   90.00
#
_symmetry.space_group_name_H-M   'P 1'
#
loop_
_entity.id
_entity.type
_entity.pdbx_description
1 polymer ?
#
loop_
_entity_poly.entity_id
_entity_poly.type
_entity_poly.pdbx_seq_one_letter_code
_entity_poly.pdbx_strand_id
1 'polypeptide(L)'
;MTTTNASLNSAIAAAFAQEAKLTEDNYVTWLQCCHMFFCGAGAAYLAEDPLPATVPDDKKGIDGQLVWCIYQALSPELRYIVLGKKSGLDCLKAIATYFGRSTLPRRWAARGELYSVVHDPSKPISVFLNEITRIRKTLENL
;
A
#
# COMPACT_ATOMS: atom_id res chain seq x y z
N MET A 1 -22.94 -25.98 16.80
CA MET A 1 -21.73 -25.12 16.75
C MET A 1 -22.19 -23.70 16.47
N THR A 2 -22.12 -22.83 17.46
CA THR A 2 -22.43 -21.39 17.33
C THR A 2 -21.23 -20.72 16.67
N THR A 3 -21.28 -20.51 15.36
CA THR A 3 -20.33 -19.62 14.67
C THR A 3 -20.60 -18.20 15.15
N THR A 4 -19.80 -17.73 16.09
CA THR A 4 -19.74 -16.30 16.44
C THR A 4 -19.19 -15.60 15.21
N ASN A 5 -20.05 -14.95 14.43
CA ASN A 5 -19.61 -14.11 13.31
C ASN A 5 -18.74 -13.00 13.91
N ALA A 6 -17.43 -13.06 13.69
CA ALA A 6 -16.53 -11.99 14.08
C ALA A 6 -16.97 -10.70 13.36
N SER A 7 -17.39 -9.71 14.13
CA SER A 7 -17.83 -8.40 13.64
C SER A 7 -16.72 -7.37 13.82
N LEU A 8 -16.55 -6.50 12.84
CA LEU A 8 -15.62 -5.38 12.93
C LEU A 8 -15.98 -4.49 14.12
N ASN A 9 -15.00 -4.22 14.98
CA ASN A 9 -15.18 -3.33 16.11
C ASN A 9 -15.43 -1.90 15.63
N SER A 10 -16.57 -1.32 16.03
CA SER A 10 -16.99 0.02 15.60
C SER A 10 -16.03 1.13 16.01
N ALA A 11 -15.36 1.00 17.15
CA ALA A 11 -14.35 1.97 17.59
C ALA A 11 -13.11 1.94 16.69
N ILE A 12 -12.70 0.75 16.25
CA ILE A 12 -11.56 0.57 15.33
C ILE A 12 -11.91 1.12 13.94
N ALA A 13 -13.12 0.84 13.45
CA ALA A 13 -13.61 1.40 12.19
C ALA A 13 -13.72 2.93 12.23
N ALA A 14 -14.19 3.50 13.35
CA ALA A 14 -14.30 4.94 13.55
C ALA A 14 -12.94 5.63 13.60
N ALA A 15 -11.95 5.04 14.30
CA ALA A 15 -10.59 5.55 14.34
C ALA A 15 -9.97 5.56 12.93
N PHE A 16 -10.13 4.48 12.17
CA PHE A 16 -9.63 4.40 10.80
C PHE A 16 -10.27 5.43 9.87
N ALA A 17 -11.54 5.79 10.07
CA ALA A 17 -12.21 6.82 9.29
C ALA A 17 -11.69 8.25 9.54
N GLN A 18 -10.96 8.48 10.64
CA GLN A 18 -10.32 9.77 10.94
C GLN A 18 -8.94 9.92 10.29
N GLU A 19 -8.34 8.81 9.86
CA GLU A 19 -7.04 8.82 9.20
C GLU A 19 -7.10 9.53 7.85
N ALA A 20 -5.93 10.02 7.41
CA ALA A 20 -5.81 10.63 6.10
C ALA A 20 -6.23 9.65 5.00
N LYS A 21 -7.11 10.11 4.11
CA LYS A 21 -7.53 9.31 2.95
C LYS A 21 -6.33 9.03 2.03
N LEU A 22 -6.35 7.87 1.38
CA LEU A 22 -5.41 7.53 0.33
C LEU A 22 -5.54 8.52 -0.83
N THR A 23 -4.42 9.11 -1.20
CA THR A 23 -4.20 9.93 -2.39
C THR A 23 -3.03 9.34 -3.19
N GLU A 24 -2.69 9.94 -4.33
CA GLU A 24 -1.55 9.49 -5.14
C GLU A 24 -0.21 9.62 -4.41
N ASP A 25 -0.09 10.58 -3.48
CA ASP A 25 1.18 10.97 -2.87
C ASP A 25 1.49 10.27 -1.54
N ASN A 26 0.49 9.67 -0.89
CA ASN A 26 0.62 9.18 0.49
C ASN A 26 0.49 7.66 0.64
N TYR A 27 0.57 6.90 -0.47
CA TYR A 27 0.31 5.45 -0.49
C TYR A 27 1.09 4.65 0.56
N VAL A 28 2.40 4.92 0.74
CA VAL A 28 3.23 4.16 1.70
C VAL A 28 2.75 4.37 3.13
N THR A 29 2.58 5.63 3.53
CA THR A 29 2.16 5.99 4.88
C THR A 29 0.76 5.46 5.15
N TRP A 30 -0.15 5.58 4.16
CA TRP A 30 -1.49 5.02 4.24
C TRP A 30 -1.48 3.50 4.44
N LEU A 31 -0.62 2.78 3.72
CA LEU A 31 -0.51 1.32 3.83
C LEU A 31 -0.03 0.89 5.23
N GLN A 32 0.92 1.63 5.83
CA GLN A 32 1.38 1.38 7.20
C GLN A 32 0.25 1.54 8.22
N CYS A 33 -0.57 2.60 8.10
CA CYS A 33 -1.76 2.79 8.95
C CYS A 33 -2.77 1.65 8.74
N CYS A 34 -2.98 1.22 7.49
CA CYS A 34 -3.87 0.11 7.17
C CYS A 34 -3.42 -1.21 7.81
N HIS A 35 -2.12 -1.51 7.85
CA HIS A 35 -1.62 -2.72 8.51
C HIS A 35 -2.01 -2.76 9.98
N MET A 36 -1.84 -1.65 10.70
CA MET A 36 -2.22 -1.57 12.12
C MET A 36 -3.73 -1.70 12.30
N PHE A 37 -4.51 -1.08 11.42
CA PHE A 37 -5.96 -1.23 11.41
C PHE A 37 -6.39 -2.68 11.18
N PHE A 38 -5.82 -3.39 10.20
CA PHE A 38 -6.16 -4.79 9.92
C PHE A 38 -5.79 -5.73 11.06
N CYS A 39 -4.65 -5.51 11.71
CA CYS A 39 -4.27 -6.23 12.93
C CYS A 39 -5.31 -6.03 14.04
N GLY A 40 -5.70 -4.78 14.32
CA GLY A 40 -6.71 -4.46 15.33
C GLY A 40 -8.10 -5.00 14.99
N ALA A 41 -8.46 -5.00 13.70
CA ALA A 41 -9.70 -5.55 13.19
C ALA A 41 -9.73 -7.08 13.21
N GLY A 42 -8.64 -7.78 13.56
CA GLY A 42 -8.59 -9.25 13.51
C GLY A 42 -8.50 -9.82 12.09
N ALA A 43 -8.07 -9.00 11.13
CA ALA A 43 -7.85 -9.32 9.71
C ALA A 43 -6.36 -9.23 9.32
N ALA A 44 -5.46 -9.62 10.23
CA ALA A 44 -4.00 -9.48 10.07
C ALA A 44 -3.43 -10.12 8.78
N TYR A 45 -4.13 -11.10 8.18
CA TYR A 45 -3.74 -11.68 6.88
C TYR A 45 -3.69 -10.64 5.73
N LEU A 46 -4.36 -9.50 5.88
CA LEU A 46 -4.30 -8.37 4.95
C LEU A 46 -3.04 -7.50 5.12
N ALA A 47 -2.25 -7.73 6.17
CA ALA A 47 -0.97 -7.06 6.43
C ALA A 47 0.23 -7.93 6.05
N GLU A 48 0.01 -9.14 5.52
CA GLU A 48 1.06 -10.03 5.05
C GLU A 48 1.66 -9.52 3.73
N ASP A 49 2.98 -9.69 3.58
CA ASP A 49 3.72 -9.43 2.34
C ASP A 49 4.48 -10.70 1.92
N PRO A 50 4.11 -11.34 0.79
CA PRO A 50 3.05 -10.95 -0.14
C PRO A 50 1.63 -11.20 0.40
N LEU A 51 0.65 -10.46 -0.11
CA LEU A 51 -0.77 -10.71 0.19
C LEU A 51 -1.17 -12.15 -0.17
N PRO A 52 -2.03 -12.79 0.64
CA PRO A 52 -2.43 -14.17 0.39
C PRO A 52 -3.25 -14.32 -0.89
N ALA A 53 -3.24 -15.53 -1.45
CA ALA A 53 -4.01 -15.85 -2.65
C ALA A 53 -5.52 -15.74 -2.40
N THR A 54 -5.99 -16.22 -1.24
CA THR A 54 -7.40 -16.31 -0.87
C THR A 54 -7.64 -15.82 0.55
N VAL A 55 -8.88 -15.39 0.83
CA VAL A 55 -9.31 -15.01 2.18
C VAL A 55 -9.45 -16.28 3.04
N PRO A 56 -8.84 -16.34 4.25
CA PRO A 56 -9.05 -17.45 5.17
C PRO A 56 -10.54 -17.65 5.51
N ASP A 57 -10.98 -18.90 5.61
CA ASP A 57 -12.41 -19.23 5.78
C ASP A 57 -13.02 -18.62 7.05
N ASP A 58 -12.27 -18.59 8.14
CA ASP A 58 -12.65 -18.00 9.42
C ASP A 58 -12.68 -16.45 9.39
N LYS A 59 -12.16 -15.83 8.33
CA LYS A 59 -12.07 -14.38 8.17
C LYS A 59 -13.02 -13.80 7.12
N LYS A 60 -13.71 -14.61 6.33
CA LYS A 60 -14.63 -14.15 5.27
C LYS A 60 -15.68 -13.15 5.75
N GLY A 61 -16.21 -13.36 6.96
CA GLY A 61 -17.22 -12.47 7.54
C GLY A 61 -16.71 -11.06 7.81
N ILE A 62 -15.49 -10.93 8.32
CA ILE A 62 -14.88 -9.63 8.59
C ILE A 62 -14.29 -8.99 7.33
N ASP A 63 -13.73 -9.80 6.44
CA ASP A 63 -13.18 -9.35 5.16
C ASP A 63 -14.22 -8.59 4.32
N GLY A 64 -15.45 -9.12 4.24
CA GLY A 64 -16.54 -8.45 3.53
C GLY A 64 -16.93 -7.10 4.14
N GLN A 65 -16.79 -6.93 5.46
CA GLN A 65 -17.08 -5.66 6.15
C GLN A 65 -16.02 -4.60 5.85
N LEU A 66 -14.78 -5.02 5.60
CA LEU A 66 -13.67 -4.12 5.31
C LEU A 66 -13.78 -3.42 3.96
N VAL A 67 -14.58 -3.95 3.02
CA VAL A 67 -14.79 -3.34 1.69
C VAL A 67 -15.24 -1.89 1.82
N TRP A 68 -16.21 -1.63 2.70
CA TRP A 68 -16.73 -0.27 2.91
C TRP A 68 -15.72 0.64 3.62
N CYS A 69 -15.00 0.12 4.62
CA CYS A 69 -13.94 0.85 5.31
C CYS A 69 -12.86 1.30 4.33
N ILE A 70 -12.40 0.38 3.47
CA ILE A 70 -11.40 0.68 2.44
C ILE A 70 -11.96 1.73 1.47
N TYR A 71 -13.18 1.56 0.95
CA TYR A 71 -13.80 2.54 0.05
C TYR A 71 -13.85 3.97 0.63
N GLN A 72 -14.17 4.11 1.92
CA GLN A 72 -14.21 5.43 2.58
C GLN A 72 -12.82 6.01 2.85
N ALA A 73 -11.83 5.14 3.06
CA ALA A 73 -10.44 5.53 3.23
C ALA A 73 -9.77 5.98 1.93
N LEU A 74 -10.43 5.86 0.77
CA LEU A 74 -9.94 6.40 -0.51
C LEU A 74 -10.46 7.82 -0.76
N SER A 75 -9.62 8.67 -1.35
CA SER A 75 -10.07 9.95 -1.90
C SER A 75 -11.15 9.71 -2.98
N PRO A 76 -12.08 10.64 -3.19
CA PRO A 76 -13.16 10.48 -4.17
C PRO A 76 -12.67 10.05 -5.56
N GLU A 77 -11.51 10.55 -5.96
CA GLU A 77 -10.89 10.34 -7.26
C GLU A 77 -10.36 8.91 -7.43
N LEU A 78 -9.99 8.23 -6.35
CA LEU A 78 -9.39 6.89 -6.39
C LEU A 78 -10.41 5.76 -6.16
N ARG A 79 -11.64 6.08 -5.72
CA ARG A 79 -12.66 5.09 -5.36
C ARG A 79 -13.00 4.09 -6.47
N TYR A 80 -12.82 4.48 -7.73
CA TYR A 80 -13.05 3.59 -8.87
C TYR A 80 -12.18 2.33 -8.85
N ILE A 81 -11.00 2.37 -8.20
CA ILE A 81 -10.07 1.25 -8.11
C ILE A 81 -10.72 0.04 -7.42
N VAL A 82 -11.58 0.29 -6.44
CA VAL A 82 -12.21 -0.75 -5.62
C VAL A 82 -13.68 -0.98 -5.95
N LEU A 83 -14.24 -0.27 -6.94
CA LEU A 83 -15.63 -0.48 -7.36
C LEU A 83 -15.84 -1.93 -7.84
N GLY A 84 -16.92 -2.55 -7.37
CA GLY A 84 -17.30 -3.91 -7.74
C GLY A 84 -16.50 -5.03 -7.05
N LYS A 85 -15.54 -4.69 -6.17
CA LYS A 85 -14.82 -5.68 -5.34
C LYS A 85 -15.71 -6.13 -4.19
N LYS A 86 -15.64 -7.42 -3.85
CA LYS A 86 -16.50 -8.06 -2.84
C LYS A 86 -15.75 -8.46 -1.57
N SER A 87 -14.43 -8.33 -1.57
CA SER A 87 -13.56 -8.73 -0.48
C SER A 87 -12.55 -7.61 -0.19
N GLY A 88 -12.18 -7.45 1.08
CA GLY A 88 -11.13 -6.51 1.49
C GLY A 88 -9.79 -6.86 0.83
N LEU A 89 -9.50 -8.16 0.70
CA LEU A 89 -8.34 -8.66 -0.03
C LEU A 89 -8.31 -8.20 -1.49
N ASP A 90 -9.42 -8.31 -2.23
CA ASP A 90 -9.48 -7.88 -3.64
C ASP A 90 -9.34 -6.36 -3.79
N CYS A 91 -9.88 -5.60 -2.83
CA CYS A 91 -9.67 -4.15 -2.77
C CYS A 91 -8.18 -3.83 -2.63
N LEU A 92 -7.48 -4.45 -1.67
CA LEU A 92 -6.05 -4.22 -1.46
C LEU A 92 -5.21 -4.67 -2.66
N LYS A 93 -5.51 -5.82 -3.28
CA LYS A 93 -4.83 -6.25 -4.51
C LYS A 93 -5.01 -5.25 -5.64
N ALA A 94 -6.21 -4.69 -5.81
CA ALA A 94 -6.46 -3.67 -6.83
C ALA A 94 -5.69 -2.37 -6.56
N ILE A 95 -5.66 -1.91 -5.30
CA ILE A 95 -4.88 -0.75 -4.86
C ILE A 95 -3.40 -1.00 -5.08
N ALA A 96 -2.87 -2.13 -4.59
CA ALA A 96 -1.47 -2.51 -4.78
C ALA A 96 -1.09 -2.63 -6.26
N THR A 97 -2.00 -3.12 -7.12
CA THR A 97 -1.77 -3.16 -8.57
C THR A 97 -1.75 -1.76 -9.17
N TYR A 98 -2.66 -0.87 -8.75
CA TYR A 98 -2.74 0.51 -9.24
C TYR A 98 -1.48 1.30 -8.86
N PHE A 99 -1.07 1.24 -7.59
CA PHE A 99 0.12 1.92 -7.09
C PHE A 99 1.44 1.21 -7.46
N GLY A 100 1.40 -0.10 -7.69
CA GLY A 100 2.48 -0.86 -8.31
C GLY A 100 2.68 -0.47 -9.78
N ARG A 101 1.60 -0.12 -10.50
CA ARG A 101 1.67 0.52 -11.82
C ARG A 101 2.06 2.00 -11.72
N SER A 102 1.70 2.70 -10.65
CA SER A 102 2.13 4.08 -10.32
C SER A 102 3.56 4.15 -9.74
N THR A 103 4.36 3.11 -9.94
CA THR A 103 5.83 3.20 -9.92
C THR A 103 6.39 4.18 -10.95
N LEU A 104 5.58 4.76 -11.86
CA LEU A 104 6.01 5.78 -12.84
C LEU A 104 6.58 7.06 -12.18
N PRO A 105 5.88 7.75 -11.26
CA PRO A 105 6.46 8.82 -10.44
C PRO A 105 7.74 8.43 -9.69
N ARG A 106 7.82 7.22 -9.13
CA ARG A 106 9.02 6.71 -8.46
C ARG A 106 10.17 6.44 -9.42
N ARG A 107 9.87 5.91 -10.60
CA ARG A 107 10.81 5.72 -11.71
C ARG A 107 11.26 7.08 -12.26
N TRP A 108 10.39 8.08 -12.31
CA TRP A 108 10.73 9.45 -12.71
C TRP A 108 11.59 10.16 -11.66
N ALA A 109 11.29 10.00 -10.37
CA ALA A 109 12.12 10.53 -9.29
C ALA A 109 13.50 9.87 -9.26
N ALA A 110 13.57 8.54 -9.36
CA ALA A 110 14.83 7.81 -9.43
C ALA A 110 15.63 8.10 -10.71
N ARG A 111 14.96 8.34 -11.86
CA ARG A 111 15.61 8.84 -13.08
C ARG A 111 16.05 10.29 -12.94
N GLY A 112 15.26 11.13 -12.27
CA GLY A 112 15.61 12.51 -11.95
C GLY A 112 16.84 12.60 -11.05
N GLU A 113 16.93 11.73 -10.04
CA GLU A 113 18.11 11.57 -9.18
C GLU A 113 19.33 11.09 -9.99
N LEU A 114 19.15 10.15 -10.92
CA LEU A 114 20.23 9.70 -11.81
C LEU A 114 20.77 10.84 -12.70
N TYR A 115 19.88 11.63 -13.31
CA TYR A 115 20.26 12.73 -14.19
C TYR A 115 20.76 13.97 -13.45
N SER A 116 20.56 14.07 -12.14
CA SER A 116 21.07 15.17 -11.31
C SER A 116 22.45 14.87 -10.68
N VAL A 117 22.95 13.63 -10.74
CA VAL A 117 24.32 13.32 -10.31
C VAL A 117 25.31 13.94 -11.28
N VAL A 118 26.07 14.93 -10.79
CA VAL A 118 27.17 15.55 -11.52
C VAL A 118 28.49 15.12 -10.87
N HIS A 119 29.44 14.65 -11.68
CA HIS A 119 30.77 14.30 -11.20
C HIS A 119 31.50 15.55 -10.69
N ASP A 120 31.79 15.59 -9.39
CA ASP A 120 32.67 16.59 -8.79
C ASP A 120 34.14 16.26 -9.11
N PRO A 121 34.85 17.09 -9.90
CA PRO A 121 36.25 16.85 -10.27
C PRO A 121 37.21 16.84 -9.07
N SER A 122 36.79 17.37 -7.94
CA SER A 122 37.58 17.45 -6.70
C SER A 122 37.59 16.13 -5.92
N LYS A 123 36.74 15.16 -6.29
CA LYS A 123 36.59 13.87 -5.62
C LYS A 123 37.10 12.73 -6.51
N PRO A 124 37.53 11.61 -5.90
CA PRO A 124 37.85 10.40 -6.67
C PRO A 124 36.63 9.92 -7.47
N ILE A 125 36.86 9.49 -8.71
CA ILE A 125 35.82 8.98 -9.62
C ILE A 125 35.03 7.80 -9.02
N SER A 126 35.63 7.05 -8.09
CA SER A 126 34.97 5.97 -7.37
C SER A 126 33.74 6.42 -6.59
N VAL A 127 33.72 7.66 -6.08
CA VAL A 127 32.57 8.23 -5.35
C VAL A 127 31.37 8.38 -6.29
N PHE A 128 31.60 8.94 -7.48
CA PHE A 128 30.58 9.08 -8.52
C PHE A 128 30.07 7.72 -9.02
N LEU A 129 30.98 6.77 -9.26
CA LEU A 129 30.60 5.42 -9.68
C LEU A 129 29.78 4.70 -8.60
N ASN A 130 30.09 4.87 -7.32
CA ASN A 130 29.32 4.30 -6.22
C ASN A 130 27.91 4.91 -6.15
N GLU A 131 27.77 6.22 -6.35
CA GLU A 131 26.46 6.90 -6.39
C GLU A 131 25.61 6.42 -7.57
N ILE A 132 26.19 6.34 -8.78
CA ILE A 132 25.50 5.78 -9.95
C ILE A 132 25.09 4.34 -9.71
N THR A 133 25.97 3.52 -9.14
CA THR A 133 25.69 2.10 -8.90
C THR A 133 24.59 1.92 -7.86
N ARG A 134 24.57 2.77 -6.83
CA ARG A 134 23.50 2.81 -5.82
C ARG A 134 22.16 3.14 -6.47
N ILE A 135 22.08 4.22 -7.25
CA ILE A 135 20.84 4.67 -7.90
C ILE A 135 20.37 3.64 -8.94
N ARG A 136 21.30 3.03 -9.68
CA ARG A 136 21.01 1.93 -10.60
C ARG A 136 20.40 0.74 -9.88
N LYS A 137 20.93 0.35 -8.72
CA LYS A 137 20.37 -0.73 -7.90
C LYS A 137 18.96 -0.36 -7.40
N THR A 138 18.70 0.91 -7.09
CA THR A 138 17.35 1.39 -6.78
C THR A 138 16.42 1.26 -7.99
N LEU A 139 16.89 1.58 -9.20
CA LEU A 139 16.13 1.42 -10.46
C LEU A 139 15.85 -0.03 -10.84
N GLU A 140 16.78 -0.95 -10.56
CA GLU A 140 16.61 -2.39 -10.81
C GLU A 140 15.64 -3.05 -9.83
N ASN A 141 15.47 -2.47 -8.63
CA ASN A 141 14.56 -2.95 -7.58
C ASN A 141 13.19 -2.23 -7.58
N LEU A 142 12.82 -1.52 -8.67
CA LEU A 142 11.57 -0.76 -8.86
C LEU A 142 10.60 -1.38 -9.88
#